data_AF-A0A355BZI3-F1
#
_entry.id   AF-A0A355BZI3-F1
#
_cell.length_a   1.000
_cell.length_b   1.000
_cell.length_c   1.000
_cell.angle_alpha   90.00
_cell.angle_beta   90.00
_cell.angle_gamma   90.00
#
_symmetry.space_group_name_H-M   'P 1'
#
loop_
_entity.id
_entity.type
_entity.pdbx_description
1 polymer ?
#
loop_
_entity_poly.entity_id
_entity_poly.type
_entity_poly.pdbx_seq_one_letter_code
_entity_poly.pdbx_strand_id
1 'polypeptide(L)'
;MSDWLILVEYTGDLAQHETPHKVMRIRDYLTTPNLFTGRRPNIINLARSYAYQSEGYYASLLAEARRHRVAPTVQAMVELRQKSLYAHAVPELEAAMQRDIEAGAAPVERMFVAFTTSLPRGYDRFAKLLFDWFRAPVIEAEVTGGIKPKIASLRIVPPHKLKGEERRFFLA
;
A
#
# COMPACT_ATOMS: atom_id res chain seq x y z
N MET A 1 -9.35 -21.51 3.92
CA MET A 1 -9.54 -20.05 3.99
C MET A 1 -8.21 -19.44 4.37
N SER A 2 -7.69 -18.48 3.60
CA SER A 2 -6.46 -17.78 3.98
C SER A 2 -6.82 -16.73 5.01
N ASP A 3 -6.40 -16.90 6.25
CA ASP A 3 -6.63 -15.92 7.31
C ASP A 3 -5.86 -14.63 6.98
N TRP A 4 -6.58 -13.51 6.97
CA TRP A 4 -5.99 -12.18 6.87
C TRP A 4 -5.58 -11.69 8.25
N LEU A 5 -4.35 -11.19 8.35
CA LEU A 5 -3.79 -10.58 9.53
C LEU A 5 -3.40 -9.14 9.20
N ILE A 6 -3.88 -8.20 10.00
CA ILE A 6 -3.51 -6.80 9.89
C ILE A 6 -2.52 -6.46 11.00
N LEU A 7 -1.34 -5.99 10.61
CA LEU A 7 -0.33 -5.51 11.55
C LEU A 7 -0.45 -4.01 11.71
N VAL A 8 -0.49 -3.56 12.96
CA VAL A 8 -0.50 -2.14 13.33
C VAL A 8 0.64 -1.85 14.30
N GLU A 9 1.14 -0.62 14.32
CA GLU A 9 2.15 -0.23 15.32
C GLU A 9 1.46 0.05 16.66
N TYR A 10 0.34 0.77 16.63
CA TYR A 10 -0.49 1.06 17.80
C TYR A 10 -1.94 0.61 17.57
N THR A 11 -2.62 0.20 18.65
CA THR A 11 -4.03 -0.24 18.59
C THR A 11 -5.01 0.85 18.15
N GLY A 12 -4.63 2.12 18.28
CA GLY A 12 -5.41 3.25 17.78
C GLY A 12 -5.21 3.57 16.29
N ASP A 13 -4.24 2.93 15.61
CA ASP A 13 -4.04 3.14 14.16
C ASP A 13 -5.20 2.53 13.37
N LEU A 14 -5.55 1.29 13.74
CA LEU A 14 -6.74 0.56 13.31
C LEU A 14 -7.18 -0.36 14.45
N ALA A 15 -8.37 -0.14 15.00
CA ALA A 15 -8.93 -0.96 16.05
C ALA A 15 -9.58 -2.23 15.49
N GLN A 16 -9.63 -3.29 16.31
CA GLN A 16 -10.21 -4.57 15.91
C GLN A 16 -11.68 -4.49 15.47
N HIS A 17 -12.46 -3.53 15.97
CA HIS A 17 -13.86 -3.37 15.57
C HIS A 17 -14.04 -2.62 14.24
N GLU A 18 -12.98 -1.98 13.72
CA GLU A 18 -13.00 -1.29 12.43
C GLU A 18 -12.83 -2.27 11.25
N THR A 19 -12.57 -3.56 11.51
CA THR A 19 -12.31 -4.55 10.47
C THR A 19 -12.71 -5.97 10.92
N PRO A 20 -13.25 -6.81 10.02
CA PRO A 20 -13.51 -8.22 10.34
C PRO A 20 -12.23 -9.06 10.46
N HIS A 21 -11.07 -8.53 10.05
CA HIS A 21 -9.80 -9.25 10.05
C HIS A 21 -9.08 -9.15 11.39
N LYS A 22 -8.26 -10.15 11.72
CA LYS A 22 -7.51 -10.12 12.98
C LYS A 22 -6.50 -8.97 12.96
N VAL A 23 -6.55 -8.10 13.95
CA VAL A 23 -5.56 -7.04 14.17
C VAL A 23 -4.54 -7.51 15.22
N MET A 24 -3.27 -7.24 14.98
CA MET A 24 -2.14 -7.58 15.84
C MET A 24 -1.10 -6.46 15.82
N ARG A 25 -0.42 -6.22 16.95
CA ARG A 25 0.69 -5.27 16.93
C ARG A 25 1.91 -5.87 16.24
N ILE A 26 2.65 -5.04 15.52
CA ILE A 26 3.90 -5.42 14.86
C ILE A 26 4.87 -6.04 15.87
N ARG A 27 5.06 -5.42 17.03
CA ARG A 27 5.91 -5.95 18.10
C ARG A 27 5.54 -7.38 18.50
N ASP A 28 4.26 -7.67 18.66
CA ASP A 28 3.78 -9.01 19.07
C ASP A 28 4.04 -10.04 17.96
N TYR A 29 3.90 -9.64 16.68
CA TYR A 29 4.22 -10.47 15.52
C TYR A 29 5.73 -10.80 15.41
N LEU A 30 6.59 -9.84 15.73
CA LEU A 30 8.04 -9.99 15.72
C LEU A 30 8.53 -10.91 16.84
N THR A 31 7.95 -10.81 18.04
CA THR A 31 8.44 -11.52 19.24
C THR A 31 7.80 -12.89 19.47
N THR A 32 6.75 -13.26 18.73
CA THR A 32 6.02 -14.53 18.94
C THR A 32 6.21 -15.51 17.76
N PRO A 33 7.35 -16.21 17.67
CA PRO A 33 7.69 -17.02 16.49
C PRO A 33 6.75 -18.22 16.25
N ASN A 34 6.17 -18.78 17.32
CA ASN A 34 5.38 -20.00 17.24
C ASN A 34 3.90 -19.76 16.90
N LEU A 35 3.46 -18.50 16.82
CA LEU A 35 2.05 -18.15 16.68
C LEU A 35 1.45 -18.58 15.34
N PHE A 36 2.29 -18.75 14.32
CA PHE A 36 1.88 -19.08 12.95
C PHE A 36 2.49 -20.40 12.45
N THR A 37 2.98 -21.27 13.34
CA THR A 37 3.52 -22.57 12.96
C THR A 37 2.50 -23.37 12.15
N GLY A 38 2.88 -23.79 10.94
CA GLY A 38 1.99 -24.51 10.02
C GLY A 38 0.94 -23.64 9.30
N ARG A 39 0.92 -22.32 9.54
CA ARG A 39 0.01 -21.36 8.88
C ARG A 39 0.79 -20.44 7.93
N ARG A 40 0.10 -19.91 6.92
CA ARG A 40 0.65 -18.93 5.96
C ARG A 40 -0.38 -17.83 5.70
N PRO A 41 -0.56 -16.89 6.65
CA PRO A 41 -1.55 -15.83 6.51
C PRO A 41 -1.19 -14.86 5.39
N ASN A 42 -2.21 -14.13 4.92
CA ASN A 42 -2.02 -12.91 4.15
C ASN A 42 -1.94 -11.74 5.14
N ILE A 43 -0.88 -10.94 5.05
CA ILE A 43 -0.54 -9.89 5.99
C ILE A 43 -0.69 -8.54 5.31
N ILE A 44 -1.46 -7.65 5.93
CA ILE A 44 -1.48 -6.24 5.58
C ILE A 44 -0.73 -5.49 6.67
N ASN A 45 0.43 -4.93 6.32
CA ASN A 45 1.30 -4.23 7.24
C ASN A 45 1.00 -2.73 7.19
N LEU A 46 0.29 -2.24 8.20
CA LEU A 46 -0.14 -0.85 8.35
C LEU A 46 0.77 -0.07 9.33
N ALA A 47 2.08 -0.34 9.30
CA ALA A 47 3.07 0.37 10.12
C ALA A 47 3.05 1.89 9.93
N ARG A 48 3.55 2.64 10.92
CA ARG A 48 3.68 4.10 10.78
C ARG A 48 4.90 4.51 9.96
N SER A 49 5.89 3.63 9.87
CA SER A 49 7.10 3.81 9.08
C SER A 49 7.48 2.53 8.35
N TYR A 50 7.97 2.70 7.12
CA TYR A 50 8.53 1.64 6.28
C TYR A 50 10.01 1.89 5.95
N ALA A 51 10.65 2.81 6.68
CA ALA A 51 12.07 3.10 6.49
C ALA A 51 12.93 1.87 6.83
N TYR A 52 14.13 1.81 6.26
CA TYR A 52 15.10 0.77 6.62
C TYR A 52 15.31 0.73 8.13
N GLN A 53 15.34 -0.48 8.71
CA GLN A 53 15.42 -0.76 10.15
C GLN A 53 14.23 -0.29 11.01
N SER A 54 13.12 0.16 10.41
CA SER A 54 11.88 0.38 11.15
C SER A 54 11.21 -0.96 11.54
N GLU A 55 10.31 -0.91 12.53
CA GLU A 55 9.49 -2.08 12.89
C GLU A 55 8.67 -2.60 11.69
N GLY A 56 8.10 -1.68 10.90
CA GLY A 56 7.35 -2.03 9.69
C GLY A 56 8.20 -2.77 8.66
N TYR A 57 9.44 -2.33 8.45
CA TYR A 57 10.38 -3.01 7.55
C TYR A 57 10.72 -4.42 8.04
N TYR A 58 11.05 -4.56 9.32
CA TYR A 58 11.36 -5.88 9.90
C TYR A 58 10.15 -6.82 9.90
N ALA A 59 8.93 -6.30 10.07
CA ALA A 59 7.72 -7.11 10.02
C ALA A 59 7.51 -7.76 8.64
N SER A 60 7.67 -6.99 7.56
CA SER A 60 7.57 -7.51 6.20
C SER A 60 8.73 -8.46 5.86
N LEU A 61 9.96 -8.13 6.29
CA LEU A 61 11.13 -9.01 6.09
C LEU A 61 10.92 -10.37 6.76
N LEU A 62 10.45 -10.37 8.01
CA LEU A 62 10.17 -11.60 8.75
C LEU A 62 8.99 -12.38 8.16
N ALA A 63 7.96 -11.68 7.68
CA ALA A 63 6.85 -12.30 6.97
C ALA A 63 7.31 -13.03 5.70
N GLU A 64 8.14 -12.39 4.87
CA GLU A 64 8.71 -13.00 3.66
C GLU A 64 9.58 -14.22 4.00
N ALA A 65 10.45 -14.11 5.01
CA ALA A 65 11.27 -15.24 5.47
C ALA A 65 10.42 -16.44 5.95
N ARG A 66 9.23 -16.17 6.52
CA ARG A 66 8.25 -17.19 6.93
C ARG A 66 7.35 -17.66 5.79
N ARG A 67 7.52 -17.14 4.56
CA ARG A 67 6.64 -17.38 3.40
C ARG A 67 5.18 -16.98 3.66
N HIS A 68 4.97 -15.97 4.49
CA HIS A 68 3.68 -15.28 4.59
C HIS A 68 3.58 -14.30 3.43
N ARG A 69 2.39 -14.13 2.85
CA ARG A 69 2.17 -13.09 1.84
C ARG A 69 2.00 -11.77 2.57
N VAL A 70 2.75 -10.73 2.23
CA VAL A 70 2.70 -9.44 2.93
C VAL A 70 2.60 -8.27 1.97
N ALA A 71 1.84 -7.25 2.36
CA ALA A 71 1.68 -5.98 1.66
C ALA A 71 1.90 -4.81 2.66
N PRO A 72 2.89 -3.92 2.47
CA PRO A 72 3.88 -3.93 1.39
C PRO A 72 4.93 -5.04 1.58
N THR A 73 5.52 -5.50 0.48
CA THR A 73 6.75 -6.31 0.48
C THR A 73 7.97 -5.44 0.80
N VAL A 74 9.07 -6.05 1.23
CA VAL A 74 10.35 -5.34 1.43
C VAL A 74 10.82 -4.69 0.13
N GLN A 75 10.69 -5.40 -0.99
CA GLN A 75 11.02 -4.87 -2.31
C GLN A 75 10.24 -3.60 -2.61
N ALA A 76 8.92 -3.60 -2.42
CA ALA A 76 8.09 -2.42 -2.67
C ALA A 76 8.44 -1.24 -1.76
N MET A 77 8.75 -1.51 -0.48
CA MET A 77 9.22 -0.49 0.45
C MET A 77 10.50 0.16 -0.05
N VAL A 78 11.43 -0.62 -0.61
CA VAL A 78 12.72 -0.14 -1.14
C VAL A 78 12.52 0.63 -2.44
N GLU A 79 11.78 0.08 -3.40
CA GLU A 79 11.53 0.69 -4.69
C GLU A 79 10.86 2.06 -4.53
N LEU A 80 9.80 2.15 -3.72
CA LEU A 80 9.06 3.40 -3.51
C LEU A 80 9.81 4.47 -2.67
N ARG A 81 11.06 4.24 -2.25
CA ARG A 81 11.84 5.28 -1.54
C ARG A 81 12.35 6.36 -2.46
N GLN A 82 12.65 6.03 -3.72
CA GLN A 82 13.29 6.94 -4.67
C GLN A 82 12.82 6.65 -6.10
N LYS A 83 12.59 7.73 -6.86
CA LYS A 83 12.07 7.65 -8.23
C LYS A 83 12.90 6.81 -9.18
N SER A 84 14.22 6.85 -9.06
CA SER A 84 15.14 6.07 -9.88
C SER A 84 14.91 4.55 -9.74
N LEU A 85 14.47 4.08 -8.58
CA LEU A 85 14.30 2.66 -8.29
C LEU A 85 13.04 2.08 -8.95
N TYR A 86 11.96 2.87 -9.06
CA TYR A 86 10.73 2.47 -9.75
C TYR A 86 10.60 3.03 -11.18
N ALA A 87 11.65 3.64 -11.73
CA ALA A 87 11.61 4.28 -13.05
C ALA A 87 11.20 3.32 -14.17
N HIS A 88 11.48 2.03 -14.01
CA HIS A 88 11.12 0.98 -14.96
C HIS A 88 9.60 0.74 -15.07
N ALA A 89 8.83 0.99 -13.99
CA ALA A 89 7.37 0.83 -13.97
C ALA A 89 6.63 2.07 -14.52
N VAL A 90 7.28 3.24 -14.52
CA VAL A 90 6.66 4.53 -14.86
C VAL A 90 6.01 4.55 -16.25
N PRO A 91 6.65 4.07 -17.34
CA PRO A 91 6.05 4.14 -18.67
C PRO A 91 4.71 3.41 -18.77
N GLU A 92 4.59 2.24 -18.14
CA GLU A 92 3.35 1.45 -18.16
C GLU A 92 2.25 2.11 -17.31
N LEU A 93 2.63 2.64 -16.14
CA LEU A 93 1.72 3.36 -15.26
C LEU A 93 1.19 4.65 -15.90
N GLU A 94 2.05 5.44 -16.54
CA GLU A 94 1.64 6.65 -17.28
C GLU A 94 0.71 6.29 -18.45
N ALA A 95 0.98 5.20 -19.17
CA ALA A 95 0.09 4.73 -20.23
C ALA A 95 -1.28 4.28 -19.72
N ALA A 96 -1.33 3.61 -18.56
CA ALA A 96 -2.60 3.24 -17.92
C ALA A 96 -3.39 4.50 -17.51
N MET A 97 -2.72 5.48 -16.91
CA MET A 97 -3.32 6.75 -16.52
C MET A 97 -3.84 7.55 -17.72
N GLN A 98 -3.08 7.57 -18.83
CA GLN A 98 -3.51 8.19 -20.08
C GLN A 98 -4.81 7.57 -20.61
N ARG A 99 -4.92 6.24 -20.62
CA ARG A 99 -6.14 5.53 -21.05
C ARG A 99 -7.35 5.83 -20.17
N ASP A 100 -7.12 6.06 -18.89
CA ASP A 100 -8.18 6.44 -17.94
C ASP A 100 -8.67 7.86 -18.22
N ILE A 101 -7.76 8.81 -18.50
CA ILE A 101 -8.12 10.17 -18.93
C ILE A 101 -8.88 10.17 -20.27
N GLU A 102 -8.41 9.39 -21.25
CA GLU A 102 -9.09 9.23 -22.55
C GLU A 102 -10.49 8.60 -22.42
N ALA A 103 -10.71 7.79 -21.37
CA ALA A 103 -12.01 7.22 -21.05
C ALA A 103 -12.91 8.17 -20.23
N GLY A 104 -12.48 9.40 -19.96
CA GLY A 104 -13.27 10.44 -19.30
C GLY A 104 -12.88 10.75 -17.86
N ALA A 105 -11.79 10.20 -17.33
CA ALA A 105 -11.26 10.63 -16.03
C ALA A 105 -10.75 12.08 -16.11
N ALA A 106 -11.13 12.91 -15.14
CA ALA A 106 -10.63 14.28 -15.07
C ALA A 106 -9.16 14.29 -14.65
N PRO A 107 -8.26 15.02 -15.34
CA PRO A 107 -6.87 15.16 -14.93
C PRO A 107 -6.72 15.65 -13.48
N VAL A 108 -5.82 15.03 -12.72
CA VAL A 108 -5.52 15.39 -11.32
C VAL A 108 -4.03 15.58 -11.11
N GLU A 109 -3.65 16.41 -10.14
CA GLU A 109 -2.25 16.61 -9.74
C GLU A 109 -1.81 15.69 -8.60
N ARG A 110 -2.78 15.15 -7.85
CA ARG A 110 -2.54 14.24 -6.73
C ARG A 110 -3.62 13.18 -6.69
N MET A 111 -3.21 11.93 -6.54
CA MET A 111 -4.11 10.79 -6.50
C MET A 111 -3.79 9.92 -5.29
N PHE A 112 -4.81 9.71 -4.47
CA PHE A 112 -4.78 8.74 -3.38
C PHE A 112 -5.30 7.40 -3.89
N VAL A 113 -4.49 6.35 -3.76
CA VAL A 113 -4.83 4.99 -4.18
C VAL A 113 -4.76 4.07 -2.97
N ALA A 114 -5.88 3.44 -2.64
CA ALA A 114 -5.98 2.40 -1.62
C ALA A 114 -6.21 1.05 -2.30
N PHE A 115 -5.27 0.13 -2.13
CA PHE A 115 -5.22 -1.14 -2.84
C PHE A 115 -5.39 -0.94 -4.35
N THR A 116 -6.47 -1.46 -4.93
CA THR A 116 -6.76 -1.39 -6.38
C THR A 116 -7.71 -0.26 -6.76
N THR A 117 -8.02 0.65 -5.84
CA THR A 117 -9.02 1.72 -6.02
C THR A 117 -8.42 3.09 -5.77
N SER A 118 -8.84 4.09 -6.55
CA SER A 118 -8.43 5.48 -6.42
C SER A 118 -9.55 6.35 -5.86
N LEU A 119 -9.19 7.36 -5.07
CA LEU A 119 -10.15 8.34 -4.56
C LEU A 119 -10.68 9.26 -5.67
N PRO A 120 -9.83 9.82 -6.57
CA PRO A 120 -10.31 10.34 -7.84
C PRO A 120 -10.97 9.24 -8.68
N ARG A 121 -12.17 9.51 -9.21
CA ARG A 121 -12.93 8.53 -9.99
C ARG A 121 -12.35 8.35 -11.40
N GLY A 122 -12.53 7.16 -11.97
CA GLY A 122 -12.19 6.86 -13.35
C GLY A 122 -10.76 6.35 -13.59
N TYR A 123 -9.94 6.21 -12.54
CA TYR A 123 -8.54 5.75 -12.62
C TYR A 123 -8.37 4.25 -12.29
N ASP A 124 -9.34 3.42 -12.67
CA ASP A 124 -9.37 1.99 -12.31
C ASP A 124 -8.21 1.20 -12.91
N ARG A 125 -7.76 1.53 -14.13
CA ARG A 125 -6.64 0.80 -14.77
C ARG A 125 -5.34 1.17 -14.10
N PHE A 126 -5.11 2.46 -13.87
CA PHE A 126 -3.95 2.94 -13.14
C PHE A 126 -3.89 2.35 -11.72
N ALA A 127 -4.98 2.41 -10.95
CA ALA A 127 -5.01 1.94 -9.56
C ALA A 127 -4.71 0.44 -9.43
N LYS A 128 -5.29 -0.39 -10.30
CA LYS A 128 -5.02 -1.84 -10.34
C LYS A 128 -3.56 -2.13 -10.69
N LEU A 129 -3.05 -1.50 -11.75
CA LEU A 129 -1.67 -1.71 -12.20
C LEU A 129 -0.66 -1.24 -11.15
N LEU A 130 -0.91 -0.10 -10.49
CA LEU A 130 -0.09 0.43 -9.41
C LEU A 130 0.02 -0.58 -8.25
N PHE A 131 -1.11 -1.19 -7.87
CA PHE A 131 -1.13 -2.22 -6.84
C PHE A 131 -0.44 -3.51 -7.28
N ASP A 132 -0.53 -3.88 -8.55
CA ASP A 132 0.16 -5.07 -9.06
C ASP A 132 1.69 -4.90 -9.05
N TRP A 133 2.20 -3.71 -9.39
CA TRP A 133 3.62 -3.38 -9.32
C TRP A 133 4.16 -3.39 -7.89
N PHE A 134 3.51 -2.64 -6.98
CA PHE A 134 4.12 -2.36 -5.67
C PHE A 134 3.46 -3.10 -4.51
N ARG A 135 2.28 -3.71 -4.67
CA ARG A 135 1.58 -4.45 -3.60
C ARG A 135 1.54 -3.69 -2.26
N ALA A 136 1.43 -2.36 -2.30
CA ALA A 136 1.38 -1.53 -1.10
C ALA A 136 -0.08 -1.16 -0.79
N PRO A 137 -0.51 -1.17 0.49
CA PRO A 137 -1.91 -0.92 0.84
C PRO A 137 -2.40 0.46 0.43
N VAL A 138 -1.53 1.47 0.53
CA VAL A 138 -1.87 2.86 0.20
C VAL A 138 -0.69 3.53 -0.46
N ILE A 139 -0.91 4.08 -1.65
CA ILE A 139 0.06 4.87 -2.39
C ILE A 139 -0.57 6.21 -2.75
N GLU A 140 0.22 7.27 -2.55
CA GLU A 140 -0.04 8.58 -3.13
C GLU A 140 0.82 8.75 -4.38
N ALA A 141 0.17 9.15 -5.46
CA ALA A 141 0.82 9.55 -6.70
C ALA A 141 0.70 11.06 -6.89
N GLU A 142 1.82 11.74 -7.05
CA GLU A 142 1.87 13.12 -7.56
C GLU A 142 2.05 13.07 -9.08
N VAL A 143 1.24 13.85 -9.79
CA VAL A 143 1.13 13.82 -11.25
C VAL A 143 1.24 15.24 -11.80
N THR A 144 1.92 15.40 -12.93
CA THR A 144 2.03 16.67 -13.66
C THR A 144 1.61 16.50 -15.12
N GLY A 145 1.49 17.60 -15.87
CA GLY A 145 1.23 17.55 -17.32
C GLY A 145 -0.23 17.46 -17.75
N GLY A 146 -1.18 17.42 -16.80
CA GLY A 146 -2.62 17.50 -17.06
C GLY A 146 -3.09 16.38 -17.99
N ILE A 147 -3.42 16.74 -19.25
CA ILE A 147 -3.94 15.80 -20.26
C ILE A 147 -2.90 14.75 -20.65
N LYS A 148 -1.61 15.06 -20.57
CA LYS A 148 -0.51 14.10 -20.78
C LYS A 148 0.15 13.84 -19.43
N PRO A 149 -0.39 12.92 -18.62
CA PRO A 149 0.04 12.77 -17.24
C PRO A 149 1.46 12.23 -17.17
N LYS A 150 2.23 12.81 -16.25
CA LYS A 150 3.57 12.35 -15.88
C LYS A 150 3.66 12.10 -14.39
N ILE A 151 4.23 10.97 -14.02
CA ILE A 151 4.39 10.62 -12.60
C ILE A 151 5.54 11.46 -12.05
N ALA A 152 5.21 12.40 -11.16
CA ALA A 152 6.19 13.20 -10.45
C ALA A 152 6.82 12.37 -9.32
N SER A 153 5.99 11.75 -8.48
CA SER A 153 6.42 10.87 -7.39
C SER A 153 5.35 9.82 -7.04
N LEU A 154 5.79 8.68 -6.50
CA LEU A 154 4.96 7.66 -5.87
C LEU A 154 5.47 7.44 -4.45
N ARG A 155 4.59 7.46 -3.44
CA ARG A 155 4.96 7.29 -2.04
C ARG A 155 3.95 6.41 -1.30
N ILE A 156 4.44 5.47 -0.49
CA ILE A 156 3.59 4.74 0.45
C ILE A 156 3.09 5.73 1.51
N VAL A 157 1.78 5.74 1.77
CA VAL A 157 1.19 6.56 2.83
C VAL A 157 0.86 5.68 4.04
N PRO A 158 1.49 5.91 5.20
CA PRO A 158 1.13 5.20 6.42
C PRO A 158 -0.33 5.48 6.83
N PRO A 159 -1.16 4.44 7.06
CA PRO A 159 -2.59 4.59 7.35
C PRO A 159 -2.92 5.47 8.56
N HIS A 160 -2.03 5.55 9.55
CA HIS A 160 -2.21 6.44 10.72
C HIS A 160 -2.27 7.94 10.36
N LYS A 161 -1.76 8.33 9.17
CA LYS A 161 -1.83 9.72 8.68
C LYS A 161 -3.15 10.04 7.99
N LEU A 162 -3.94 9.04 7.63
CA LEU A 162 -5.19 9.22 6.91
C LEU A 162 -6.23 9.86 7.81
N LYS A 163 -6.90 10.89 7.30
CA LYS A 163 -7.95 11.63 8.00
C LYS A 163 -9.14 11.85 7.08
N GLY A 164 -10.31 12.10 7.68
CA GLY A 164 -11.51 12.51 6.94
C GLY A 164 -11.87 11.53 5.82
N GLU A 165 -11.92 12.02 4.59
CA GLU A 165 -12.32 11.26 3.41
C GLU A 165 -11.34 10.13 3.08
N GLU A 166 -10.02 10.37 3.12
CA GLU A 166 -9.01 9.35 2.82
C GLU A 166 -9.12 8.14 3.77
N ARG A 167 -9.37 8.39 5.07
CA ARG A 167 -9.56 7.31 6.05
C ARG A 167 -10.85 6.54 5.79
N ARG A 168 -11.95 7.24 5.49
CA ARG A 168 -13.21 6.56 5.14
C ARG A 168 -13.08 5.73 3.87
N PHE A 169 -12.40 6.26 2.86
CA PHE A 169 -12.14 5.56 1.60
C PHE A 169 -11.27 4.32 1.80
N PHE A 170 -10.21 4.41 2.61
CA PHE A 170 -9.34 3.27 2.92
C PHE A 170 -10.06 2.12 3.67
N LEU A 171 -11.06 2.44 4.50
CA LEU A 171 -11.80 1.47 5.30
C LEU A 171 -13.07 0.91 4.62
N ALA A 172 -13.46 1.46 3.47
CA ALA A 172 -14.64 1.05 2.72
C ALA A 172 -14.42 -0.26 1.97
#